data_AF-W7XBL5-F1
#
_entry.id   AF-W7XBL5-F1
#
_cell.length_a   1.000
_cell.length_b   1.000
_cell.length_c   1.000
_cell.angle_alpha   90.00
_cell.angle_beta   90.00
_cell.angle_gamma   90.00
#
_symmetry.space_group_name_H-M   'P 1'
#
loop_
_entity.id
_entity.type
_entity.pdbx_description
1 polymer ?
#
loop_
_entity_poly.entity_id
_entity_poly.type
_entity_poly.pdbx_seq_one_letter_code
_entity_poly.pdbx_strand_id
1 'polypeptide(L)'
;MEHISTIQFVTNVYNQQIVIRFLNNLEMNHKLILSQLLILLFISITRAESSDLENKVLSNFKEQNSDNQALESGSACTPGCMTCSSYGCITCYDGYYLETNLQCVKCPMKDCVTCNNAGCLECPTNYFLFEFNCVPCQQKNCPTCNGYGCTSCFDGFYLQAGVCILCQEHCKLCNAFGCQTCKDGYFWDGKHCQLRCNVPNCQTCDRDGDCVVCQIGYTLQNFKCIQNKKFLEEGINSYQ
;
A
#
# COMPACT_ATOMS: atom_id res chain seq x y z
N MET A 1 -43.88 17.46 32.17
CA MET A 1 -44.37 18.84 32.33
C MET A 1 -43.51 19.73 31.47
N GLU A 2 -44.01 19.98 30.28
CA GLU A 2 -43.41 20.80 29.22
C GLU A 2 -43.48 22.28 29.64
N HIS A 3 -42.34 22.99 29.63
CA HIS A 3 -42.27 24.46 29.49
C HIS A 3 -40.82 25.02 29.41
N ILE A 4 -39.77 24.18 29.38
CA ILE A 4 -38.36 24.67 29.42
C ILE A 4 -37.68 24.70 28.03
N SER A 5 -38.36 24.30 26.95
CA SER A 5 -37.72 24.15 25.62
C SER A 5 -37.77 25.40 24.72
N THR A 6 -38.54 26.45 25.05
CA THR A 6 -38.65 27.65 24.18
C THR A 6 -37.77 28.83 24.62
N ILE A 7 -37.36 28.93 25.88
CA ILE A 7 -36.49 30.03 26.35
C ILE A 7 -35.01 29.77 25.98
N GLN A 8 -34.56 28.52 25.99
CA GLN A 8 -33.18 28.17 25.58
C GLN A 8 -32.92 28.38 24.08
N PHE A 9 -33.94 28.32 23.22
CA PHE A 9 -33.76 28.53 21.79
C PHE A 9 -33.68 30.02 21.41
N VAL A 10 -34.48 30.88 22.06
CA VAL A 10 -34.50 32.33 21.77
C VAL A 10 -33.23 33.03 22.29
N THR A 11 -32.65 32.55 23.39
CA THR A 11 -31.40 33.11 23.95
C THR A 11 -30.16 32.76 23.09
N ASN A 12 -30.21 31.64 22.36
CA ASN A 12 -29.09 31.17 21.52
C ASN A 12 -29.00 31.93 20.19
N VAL A 13 -30.15 32.31 19.60
CA VAL A 13 -30.20 33.06 18.34
C VAL A 13 -29.84 34.55 18.54
N TYR A 14 -30.24 35.17 19.65
CA TYR A 14 -29.86 36.55 19.98
C TYR A 14 -28.36 36.71 20.25
N ASN A 15 -27.73 35.72 20.91
CA ASN A 15 -26.28 35.73 21.17
C ASN A 15 -25.45 35.59 19.88
N GLN A 16 -25.88 34.78 18.90
CA GLN A 16 -25.15 34.66 17.63
C GLN A 16 -25.12 35.96 16.82
N GLN A 17 -26.21 36.74 16.80
CA GLN A 17 -26.28 38.02 16.09
C GLN A 17 -25.36 39.10 16.70
N ILE A 18 -25.19 39.10 18.03
CA ILE A 18 -24.31 40.06 18.74
C ILE A 18 -22.83 39.71 18.51
N VAL A 19 -22.48 38.41 18.55
CA VAL A 19 -21.11 37.94 18.31
C VAL A 19 -20.67 38.25 16.87
N ILE A 20 -21.54 38.06 15.87
CA ILE A 20 -21.23 38.38 14.47
C ILE A 20 -21.01 39.90 14.28
N ARG A 21 -21.83 40.75 14.92
CA ARG A 21 -21.66 42.22 14.86
C ARG A 21 -20.36 42.69 15.55
N PHE A 22 -19.96 42.05 16.64
CA PHE A 22 -18.70 42.37 17.35
C PHE A 22 -17.47 41.94 16.54
N LEU A 23 -17.52 40.76 15.89
CA LEU A 23 -16.46 40.27 15.00
C LEU A 23 -16.29 41.16 13.77
N ASN A 24 -17.36 41.72 13.21
CA ASN A 24 -17.28 42.56 12.01
C ASN A 24 -16.62 43.93 12.24
N ASN A 25 -16.52 44.41 13.48
CA ASN A 25 -15.95 45.71 13.84
C ASN A 25 -14.47 45.67 14.30
N LEU A 26 -13.82 44.50 14.29
CA LEU A 26 -12.41 44.35 14.70
C LEU A 26 -11.46 44.46 13.49
N GLU A 27 -10.40 45.27 13.62
CA GLU A 27 -9.32 45.37 12.62
C GLU A 27 -8.65 44.00 12.38
N MET A 28 -8.18 43.77 11.14
CA MET A 28 -7.76 42.45 10.62
C MET A 28 -6.76 41.69 11.53
N ASN A 29 -5.88 42.38 12.24
CA ASN A 29 -4.90 41.76 13.14
C ASN A 29 -5.54 41.18 14.41
N HIS A 30 -6.63 41.76 14.93
CA HIS A 30 -7.33 41.24 16.11
C HIS A 30 -8.16 39.99 15.80
N LYS A 31 -8.67 39.85 14.56
CA LYS A 31 -9.41 38.65 14.13
C LYS A 31 -8.54 37.40 14.09
N LEU A 32 -7.28 37.54 13.68
CA LEU A 32 -6.34 36.42 13.61
C LEU A 32 -5.95 35.92 15.01
N ILE A 33 -5.71 36.85 15.94
CA ILE A 33 -5.40 36.53 17.34
C ILE A 33 -6.61 35.89 18.02
N LEU A 34 -7.81 36.40 17.78
CA LEU A 34 -9.05 35.83 18.33
C LEU A 34 -9.31 34.41 17.78
N SER A 35 -9.05 34.19 16.49
CA SER A 35 -9.15 32.86 15.86
C SER A 35 -8.16 31.86 16.48
N GLN A 36 -6.91 32.26 16.68
CA GLN A 36 -5.90 31.41 17.32
C GLN A 36 -6.23 31.09 18.79
N LEU A 37 -6.75 32.06 19.54
CA LEU A 37 -7.20 31.84 20.92
C LEU A 37 -8.41 30.89 21.00
N LEU A 38 -9.35 31.00 20.06
CA LEU A 38 -10.50 30.08 19.97
C LEU A 38 -10.07 28.65 19.61
N ILE A 39 -9.08 28.48 18.73
CA ILE A 39 -8.51 27.17 18.39
C ILE A 39 -7.81 26.55 19.60
N LEU A 40 -7.01 27.33 20.34
CA LEU A 40 -6.34 26.85 21.56
C LEU A 40 -7.34 26.49 22.67
N LEU A 41 -8.42 27.24 22.82
CA LEU A 41 -9.54 26.90 23.70
C LEU A 41 -10.23 25.60 23.25
N PHE A 42 -10.45 25.42 21.95
CA PHE A 42 -11.05 24.18 21.43
C PHE A 42 -10.16 22.96 21.68
N ILE A 43 -8.85 23.08 21.48
CA ILE A 43 -7.87 22.00 21.74
C ILE A 43 -7.77 21.66 23.23
N SER A 44 -7.92 22.66 24.11
CA SER A 44 -7.90 22.42 25.56
C SER A 44 -9.22 21.80 26.06
N ILE A 45 -10.36 22.18 25.49
CA ILE A 45 -11.66 21.54 25.76
C ILE A 45 -11.66 20.09 25.28
N THR A 46 -11.17 19.80 24.08
CA THR A 46 -11.12 18.39 23.58
C THR A 46 -10.15 17.53 24.38
N ARG A 47 -9.04 18.08 24.87
CA ARG A 47 -8.13 17.38 25.80
C ARG A 47 -8.77 17.10 27.17
N ALA A 48 -9.56 18.04 27.69
CA ALA A 48 -10.31 17.84 28.93
C ALA A 48 -11.36 16.72 28.76
N GLU A 49 -12.13 16.76 27.67
CA GLU A 49 -13.12 15.72 27.33
C GLU A 49 -12.48 14.33 27.13
N SER A 50 -11.28 14.23 26.52
CA SER A 50 -10.57 12.96 26.40
C SER A 50 -10.09 12.42 27.75
N SER A 51 -9.64 13.30 28.66
CA SER A 51 -9.21 12.89 30.00
C SER A 51 -10.39 12.48 30.89
N ASP A 52 -11.55 13.11 30.74
CA ASP A 52 -12.78 12.72 31.43
C ASP A 52 -13.33 11.40 30.88
N LEU A 53 -13.20 11.14 29.58
CA LEU A 53 -13.58 9.86 28.98
C LEU A 53 -12.66 8.72 29.45
N GLU A 54 -11.33 8.93 29.49
CA GLU A 54 -10.39 7.95 30.03
C GLU A 54 -10.64 7.66 31.51
N ASN A 55 -10.91 8.68 32.33
CA ASN A 55 -11.22 8.52 33.75
C ASN A 55 -12.58 7.84 33.99
N LYS A 56 -13.57 8.10 33.14
CA LYS A 56 -14.90 7.46 33.22
C LYS A 56 -14.89 6.02 32.73
N VAL A 57 -14.06 5.70 31.73
CA VAL A 57 -13.74 4.33 31.34
C VAL A 57 -13.02 3.61 32.48
N LEU A 58 -12.01 4.24 33.10
CA LEU A 58 -11.24 3.65 34.21
C LEU A 58 -12.07 3.49 35.50
N SER A 59 -13.03 4.37 35.77
CA SER A 59 -13.96 4.23 36.90
C SER A 59 -14.98 3.10 36.66
N ASN A 60 -15.47 2.96 35.42
CA ASN A 60 -16.33 1.83 35.04
C ASN A 60 -15.61 0.47 35.16
N PHE A 61 -14.29 0.42 34.94
CA PHE A 61 -13.49 -0.79 35.16
C PHE A 61 -13.26 -1.15 36.64
N LYS A 62 -13.49 -0.23 37.59
CA LYS A 62 -13.26 -0.48 39.03
C LYS A 62 -14.50 -0.95 39.80
N GLU A 63 -15.71 -0.79 39.26
CA GLU A 63 -16.98 -1.15 39.94
C GLU A 63 -17.59 -2.50 39.53
N GLN A 64 -16.96 -3.28 38.63
CA GLN A 64 -17.47 -4.59 38.20
C GLN A 64 -16.72 -5.81 38.76
N ASN A 65 -15.79 -5.63 39.72
CA ASN A 65 -15.04 -6.73 40.34
C ASN A 65 -15.50 -7.03 41.78
N SER A 66 -16.77 -7.38 41.94
CA SER A 66 -17.27 -8.06 43.12
C SER A 66 -18.39 -9.02 42.75
N ASP A 67 -18.03 -10.05 41.97
CA ASP A 67 -18.67 -11.37 41.98
C ASP A 67 -17.64 -12.39 41.50
N ASN A 68 -16.83 -12.85 42.45
CA ASN A 68 -15.96 -14.00 42.29
C ASN A 68 -16.83 -15.26 42.32
N GLN A 69 -17.20 -15.76 41.15
CA GLN A 69 -17.58 -17.16 41.00
C GLN A 69 -16.78 -17.74 39.84
N ALA A 70 -15.84 -18.60 40.20
CA ALA A 70 -15.00 -19.34 39.29
C ALA A 70 -15.87 -20.14 38.32
N LEU A 71 -15.84 -19.77 37.04
CA LEU A 71 -16.23 -20.66 35.95
C LEU A 71 -14.94 -21.14 35.29
N GLU A 72 -14.59 -22.37 35.60
CA GLU A 72 -13.53 -23.12 34.95
C GLU A 72 -13.85 -23.27 33.45
N SER A 73 -13.21 -22.47 32.62
CA SER A 73 -12.59 -22.95 31.38
C SER A 73 -11.70 -21.83 30.85
N GLY A 74 -10.41 -22.13 30.66
CA GLY A 74 -9.51 -21.21 29.99
C GLY A 74 -10.07 -20.92 28.60
N SER A 75 -10.58 -19.71 28.40
CA SER A 75 -11.16 -19.27 27.13
C SER A 75 -10.03 -19.12 26.11
N ALA A 76 -9.59 -20.24 25.53
CA ALA A 76 -8.85 -20.18 24.29
C ALA A 76 -9.72 -19.42 23.28
N CYS A 77 -9.16 -18.41 22.61
CA CYS A 77 -9.89 -17.70 21.56
C CYS A 77 -10.46 -18.73 20.57
N THR A 78 -11.69 -18.51 20.10
CA THR A 78 -12.32 -19.43 19.16
C THR A 78 -11.53 -19.50 17.85
N PRO A 79 -11.53 -20.64 17.14
CA PRO A 79 -10.79 -20.78 15.89
C PRO A 79 -11.16 -19.68 14.88
N GLY A 80 -10.16 -19.11 14.20
CA GLY A 80 -10.39 -17.99 13.27
C GLY A 80 -10.47 -16.61 13.92
N CYS A 81 -10.41 -16.53 15.25
CA CYS A 81 -10.34 -15.27 15.97
C CYS A 81 -8.91 -14.75 16.11
N MET A 82 -8.69 -13.49 15.69
CA MET A 82 -7.40 -12.80 15.78
C MET A 82 -7.23 -12.13 17.15
N THR A 83 -8.25 -11.44 17.66
CA THR A 83 -8.24 -10.83 18.99
C THR A 83 -9.53 -11.14 19.74
N CYS A 84 -9.45 -11.54 21.01
CA CYS A 84 -10.62 -11.89 21.81
C CYS A 84 -10.62 -11.21 23.19
N SER A 85 -11.83 -11.08 23.74
CA SER A 85 -12.11 -10.63 25.11
C SER A 85 -12.66 -11.80 25.95
N SER A 86 -12.97 -11.54 27.22
CA SER A 86 -13.70 -12.47 28.09
C SER A 86 -15.12 -12.81 27.59
N TYR A 87 -15.68 -12.00 26.69
CA TYR A 87 -17.04 -12.16 26.16
C TYR A 87 -17.08 -12.85 24.78
N GLY A 88 -15.94 -12.97 24.10
CA GLY A 88 -15.87 -13.52 22.74
C GLY A 88 -14.87 -12.80 21.85
N CYS A 89 -14.92 -13.09 20.55
CA CYS A 89 -14.02 -12.52 19.56
C CYS A 89 -14.34 -11.05 19.25
N ILE A 90 -13.29 -10.25 19.04
CA ILE A 90 -13.37 -8.84 18.64
C ILE A 90 -13.04 -8.68 17.15
N THR A 91 -12.00 -9.37 16.67
CA THR A 91 -11.61 -9.34 15.25
C THR A 91 -11.27 -10.73 14.74
N CYS A 92 -11.65 -11.03 13.50
CA CYS A 92 -11.38 -12.32 12.85
C CYS A 92 -10.15 -12.23 11.94
N TYR A 93 -9.51 -13.38 11.67
CA TYR A 93 -8.53 -13.50 10.60
C TYR A 93 -9.19 -13.43 9.22
N ASP A 94 -8.41 -13.12 8.19
CA ASP A 94 -8.84 -13.23 6.79
C ASP A 94 -9.45 -14.61 6.50
N GLY A 95 -10.49 -14.63 5.67
CA GLY A 95 -11.29 -15.82 5.42
C GLY A 95 -12.33 -16.13 6.50
N TYR A 96 -12.51 -15.25 7.50
CA TYR A 96 -13.56 -15.33 8.52
C TYR A 96 -14.26 -13.98 8.69
N TYR A 97 -15.51 -14.00 9.16
CA TYR A 97 -16.28 -12.81 9.52
C TYR A 97 -16.88 -12.94 10.91
N LEU A 98 -17.08 -11.79 11.58
CA LEU A 98 -17.61 -11.74 12.94
C LEU A 98 -19.15 -11.76 12.93
N GLU A 99 -19.73 -12.71 13.64
CA GLU A 99 -21.17 -12.77 13.90
C GLU A 99 -21.57 -12.00 15.17
N THR A 100 -22.88 -11.75 15.31
CA THR A 100 -23.46 -11.03 16.46
C THR A 100 -23.26 -11.73 17.80
N ASN A 101 -23.02 -13.04 17.79
CA ASN A 101 -22.68 -13.85 18.97
C ASN A 101 -21.18 -13.80 19.34
N LEU A 102 -20.41 -12.87 18.73
CA LEU A 102 -18.97 -12.71 18.95
C LEU A 102 -18.13 -13.94 18.53
N GLN A 103 -18.60 -14.70 17.54
CA GLN A 103 -17.88 -15.83 16.95
C GLN A 103 -17.40 -15.49 15.54
N CYS A 104 -16.21 -16.01 15.19
CA CYS A 104 -15.70 -15.93 13.83
C CYS A 104 -16.19 -17.14 13.03
N VAL A 105 -16.92 -16.87 11.95
CA VAL A 105 -17.42 -17.90 11.04
C VAL A 105 -16.64 -17.80 9.74
N LYS A 106 -16.22 -18.96 9.22
CA LYS A 106 -15.46 -19.04 7.97
C LYS A 106 -16.31 -18.53 6.81
N CYS A 107 -15.68 -17.79 5.88
CA CYS A 107 -16.33 -17.35 4.67
C CYS A 107 -16.91 -18.55 3.89
N PRO A 108 -18.19 -18.50 3.49
CA PRO A 108 -18.81 -19.61 2.77
C PRO A 108 -18.34 -19.71 1.32
N MET A 109 -17.90 -18.59 0.72
CA MET A 109 -17.37 -18.57 -0.65
C MET A 109 -15.90 -18.97 -0.67
N LYS A 110 -15.50 -19.63 -1.75
CA LYS A 110 -14.11 -19.97 -2.04
C LYS A 110 -13.34 -18.73 -2.53
N ASP A 111 -12.03 -18.70 -2.30
CA ASP A 111 -11.10 -17.72 -2.85
C ASP A 111 -11.48 -16.27 -2.50
N CYS A 112 -11.81 -16.02 -1.22
CA CYS A 112 -12.23 -14.73 -0.68
C CYS A 112 -11.35 -14.32 0.50
N VAL A 113 -10.87 -13.07 0.53
CA VAL A 113 -10.01 -12.53 1.59
C VAL A 113 -10.85 -12.03 2.75
N THR A 114 -11.82 -11.15 2.48
CA THR A 114 -12.76 -10.65 3.50
C THR A 114 -14.19 -10.86 3.04
N CYS A 115 -15.08 -11.20 3.97
CA CYS A 115 -16.48 -11.49 3.67
C CYS A 115 -17.43 -11.01 4.77
N ASN A 116 -18.72 -11.09 4.50
CA ASN A 116 -19.79 -11.08 5.49
C ASN A 116 -20.77 -12.23 5.20
N ASN A 117 -21.91 -12.22 5.89
CA ASN A 117 -22.97 -13.21 5.69
C ASN A 117 -23.66 -13.12 4.31
N ALA A 118 -23.56 -11.99 3.61
CA ALA A 118 -24.14 -11.79 2.28
C ALA A 118 -23.19 -12.24 1.16
N GLY A 119 -21.88 -12.12 1.36
CA GLY A 119 -20.90 -12.67 0.44
C GLY A 119 -19.51 -12.04 0.57
N CYS A 120 -18.71 -12.13 -0.50
CA CYS A 120 -17.33 -11.66 -0.51
C CYS A 120 -17.27 -10.14 -0.62
N LEU A 121 -16.30 -9.54 0.06
CA LEU A 121 -16.00 -8.12 0.04
C LEU A 121 -14.67 -7.83 -0.64
N GLU A 122 -13.70 -8.74 -0.50
CA GLU A 122 -12.38 -8.60 -1.09
C GLU A 122 -11.85 -9.92 -1.66
N CYS A 123 -11.30 -9.85 -2.86
CA CYS A 123 -10.76 -10.99 -3.57
C CYS A 123 -9.22 -11.00 -3.53
N PRO A 124 -8.60 -12.18 -3.57
CA PRO A 124 -7.15 -12.28 -3.68
C PRO A 124 -6.66 -11.72 -5.02
N THR A 125 -5.34 -11.51 -5.13
CA THR A 125 -4.70 -11.12 -6.39
C THR A 125 -5.04 -12.10 -7.52
N ASN A 126 -5.16 -11.61 -8.76
CA ASN A 126 -5.66 -12.32 -9.93
C ASN A 126 -7.16 -12.69 -9.89
N TYR A 127 -7.95 -12.11 -8.99
CA TYR A 127 -9.42 -12.24 -8.97
C TYR A 127 -10.06 -10.86 -8.91
N PHE A 128 -11.31 -10.76 -9.37
CA PHE A 128 -12.13 -9.57 -9.21
C PHE A 128 -13.48 -9.92 -8.58
N LEU A 129 -14.06 -8.95 -7.88
CA LEU A 129 -15.35 -9.10 -7.23
C LEU A 129 -16.48 -8.94 -8.26
N PHE A 130 -17.33 -9.96 -8.37
CA PHE A 130 -18.54 -9.95 -9.20
C PHE A 130 -19.69 -10.58 -8.42
N GLU A 131 -20.76 -9.80 -8.19
CA GLU A 131 -21.95 -10.27 -7.44
C GLU A 131 -21.59 -10.99 -6.13
N PHE A 132 -20.70 -10.38 -5.33
CA PHE A 132 -20.20 -10.94 -4.05
C PHE A 132 -19.39 -12.24 -4.16
N ASN A 133 -18.93 -12.61 -5.36
CA ASN A 133 -18.07 -13.77 -5.59
C ASN A 133 -16.75 -13.32 -6.23
N CYS A 134 -15.69 -14.08 -5.96
CA CYS A 134 -14.40 -13.84 -6.59
C CYS A 134 -14.28 -14.64 -7.88
N VAL A 135 -14.15 -13.93 -8.99
CA VAL A 135 -13.99 -14.50 -10.32
C VAL A 135 -12.54 -14.34 -10.76
N PRO A 136 -11.86 -15.40 -11.23
CA PRO A 136 -10.47 -15.31 -11.64
C PRO A 136 -10.31 -14.46 -12.91
N CYS A 137 -9.24 -13.68 -12.95
CA CYS A 137 -8.79 -12.98 -14.15
C CYS A 137 -8.43 -13.99 -15.22
N GLN A 138 -9.11 -13.93 -16.37
CA GLN A 138 -8.86 -14.85 -17.50
C GLN A 138 -7.57 -14.53 -18.25
N GLN A 139 -7.09 -13.30 -18.12
CA GLN A 139 -5.97 -12.80 -18.88
C GLN A 139 -4.62 -13.13 -18.22
N LYS A 140 -3.66 -13.58 -19.05
CA LYS A 140 -2.28 -13.80 -18.60
C LYS A 140 -1.58 -12.48 -18.29
N ASN A 141 -0.64 -12.55 -17.35
CA ASN A 141 0.22 -11.44 -16.91
C ASN A 141 -0.54 -10.24 -16.30
N CYS A 142 -1.72 -10.51 -15.74
CA CYS A 142 -2.66 -9.53 -15.23
C CYS A 142 -2.90 -9.72 -13.72
N PRO A 143 -2.11 -9.08 -12.84
CA PRO A 143 -2.30 -9.15 -11.38
C PRO A 143 -3.66 -8.65 -10.91
N THR A 144 -4.22 -7.63 -11.56
CA THR A 144 -5.53 -7.08 -11.22
C THR A 144 -6.36 -6.88 -12.47
N CYS A 145 -7.63 -7.27 -12.40
CA CYS A 145 -8.57 -7.11 -13.50
C CYS A 145 -9.93 -6.62 -12.98
N ASN A 146 -10.79 -6.27 -13.93
CA ASN A 146 -12.22 -6.11 -13.73
C ASN A 146 -12.96 -6.98 -14.76
N GLY A 147 -14.30 -6.99 -14.69
CA GLY A 147 -15.13 -7.76 -15.63
C GLY A 147 -14.99 -7.38 -17.12
N TYR A 148 -14.24 -6.32 -17.43
CA TYR A 148 -14.00 -5.83 -18.79
C TYR A 148 -12.57 -6.06 -19.29
N GLY A 149 -11.63 -6.42 -18.41
CA GLY A 149 -10.24 -6.64 -18.78
C GLY A 149 -9.27 -6.35 -17.65
N CYS A 150 -7.98 -6.33 -17.99
CA CYS A 150 -6.92 -6.06 -17.05
C CYS A 150 -6.87 -4.59 -16.61
N THR A 151 -6.53 -4.34 -15.35
CA THR A 151 -6.36 -2.99 -14.78
C THR A 151 -4.92 -2.69 -14.37
N SER A 152 -4.08 -3.71 -14.21
CA SER A 152 -2.63 -3.55 -14.04
C SER A 152 -1.88 -4.78 -14.54
N CYS A 153 -0.62 -4.59 -14.96
CA CYS A 153 0.20 -5.65 -15.53
C CYS A 153 1.41 -5.93 -14.64
N PHE A 154 1.95 -7.15 -14.69
CA PHE A 154 3.25 -7.43 -14.07
C PHE A 154 4.38 -6.64 -14.76
N ASP A 155 5.48 -6.45 -14.03
CA ASP A 155 6.72 -5.89 -14.58
C ASP A 155 7.13 -6.59 -15.88
N GLY A 156 7.63 -5.80 -16.84
CA GLY A 156 7.91 -6.28 -18.20
C GLY A 156 6.69 -6.32 -19.11
N PHE A 157 5.52 -5.85 -18.67
CA PHE A 157 4.33 -5.64 -19.50
C PHE A 157 3.75 -4.25 -19.28
N TYR A 158 3.04 -3.72 -20.27
CA TYR A 158 2.29 -2.47 -20.16
C TYR A 158 0.82 -2.68 -20.51
N LEU A 159 -0.04 -1.90 -19.88
CA LEU A 159 -1.48 -1.97 -20.09
C LEU A 159 -1.89 -1.18 -21.33
N GLN A 160 -2.61 -1.84 -22.24
CA GLN A 160 -3.21 -1.20 -23.41
C GLN A 160 -4.59 -1.81 -23.68
N ALA A 161 -5.63 -0.97 -23.65
CA ALA A 161 -7.02 -1.39 -23.91
C ALA A 161 -7.48 -2.61 -23.10
N GLY A 162 -7.14 -2.65 -21.80
CA GLY A 162 -7.49 -3.78 -20.93
C GLY A 162 -6.62 -5.02 -21.14
N VAL A 163 -5.54 -4.94 -21.92
CA VAL A 163 -4.65 -6.06 -22.24
C VAL A 163 -3.22 -5.77 -21.82
N CYS A 164 -2.54 -6.75 -21.21
CA CYS A 164 -1.13 -6.66 -20.89
C CYS A 164 -0.26 -7.07 -22.08
N ILE A 165 0.49 -6.12 -22.61
CA ILE A 165 1.38 -6.30 -23.77
C ILE A 165 2.82 -6.34 -23.30
N LEU A 166 3.60 -7.29 -23.82
CA LEU A 166 4.99 -7.49 -23.45
C LEU A 166 5.83 -6.28 -23.84
N CYS A 167 6.70 -5.84 -22.92
CA CYS A 167 7.70 -4.82 -23.19
C CYS A 167 8.76 -5.30 -24.18
N GLN A 168 9.48 -4.36 -24.77
CA GLN A 168 10.69 -4.64 -25.53
C GLN A 168 11.70 -5.44 -24.68
N GLU A 169 12.58 -6.19 -25.34
CA GLU A 169 13.59 -6.99 -24.67
C GLU A 169 14.47 -6.12 -23.76
N HIS A 170 14.84 -6.69 -22.60
CA HIS A 170 15.64 -6.03 -21.56
C HIS A 170 15.05 -4.74 -20.98
N CYS A 171 13.79 -4.43 -21.28
CA CYS A 171 13.07 -3.35 -20.64
C CYS A 171 12.40 -3.82 -19.34
N LYS A 172 12.49 -3.01 -18.28
CA LYS A 172 11.85 -3.26 -16.99
C LYS A 172 10.45 -2.67 -16.94
N LEU A 173 10.33 -1.39 -17.30
CA LEU A 173 9.07 -0.65 -17.38
C LEU A 173 8.94 -0.04 -18.76
N CYS A 174 7.81 -0.24 -19.43
CA CYS A 174 7.53 0.35 -20.73
C CYS A 174 6.11 0.91 -20.79
N ASN A 175 5.82 1.65 -21.85
CA ASN A 175 4.47 2.06 -22.24
C ASN A 175 4.31 1.90 -23.77
N ALA A 176 3.18 2.38 -24.30
CA ALA A 176 2.90 2.33 -25.73
C ALA A 176 3.91 3.07 -26.62
N PHE A 177 4.73 3.96 -26.05
CA PHE A 177 5.75 4.73 -26.75
C PHE A 177 7.16 4.13 -26.65
N GLY A 178 7.35 3.09 -25.83
CA GLY A 178 8.62 2.38 -25.71
C GLY A 178 9.08 2.20 -24.26
N CYS A 179 10.34 1.79 -24.12
CA CYS A 179 10.92 1.52 -22.82
C CYS A 179 11.14 2.79 -22.00
N GLN A 180 10.72 2.77 -20.75
CA GLN A 180 10.91 3.86 -19.78
C GLN A 180 12.17 3.62 -18.94
N THR A 181 12.41 2.36 -18.55
CA THR A 181 13.59 1.98 -17.77
C THR A 181 14.09 0.62 -18.20
N CYS A 182 15.39 0.50 -18.43
CA CYS A 182 16.04 -0.77 -18.70
C CYS A 182 16.15 -1.64 -17.44
N LYS A 183 16.25 -2.95 -17.62
CA LYS A 183 16.60 -3.90 -16.55
C LYS A 183 18.02 -3.63 -16.06
N ASP A 184 18.33 -4.07 -14.85
CA ASP A 184 19.65 -3.88 -14.26
C ASP A 184 20.74 -4.47 -15.16
N GLY A 185 21.80 -3.68 -15.41
CA GLY A 185 22.89 -4.04 -16.35
C GLY A 185 22.67 -3.64 -17.80
N TYR A 186 21.48 -3.16 -18.17
CA TYR A 186 21.15 -2.68 -19.51
C TYR A 186 20.99 -1.16 -19.53
N PHE A 187 21.31 -0.55 -20.66
CA PHE A 187 21.34 0.88 -20.88
C PHE A 187 20.57 1.24 -22.15
N TRP A 188 19.94 2.41 -22.13
CA TRP A 188 19.18 2.92 -23.25
C TRP A 188 20.13 3.44 -24.33
N ASP A 189 20.08 2.86 -25.54
CA ASP A 189 20.89 3.29 -26.69
C ASP A 189 20.21 4.35 -27.58
N GLY A 190 19.03 4.85 -27.16
CA GLY A 190 18.17 5.72 -27.96
C GLY A 190 17.01 5.00 -28.66
N LYS A 191 17.04 3.66 -28.75
CA LYS A 191 16.02 2.83 -29.39
C LYS A 191 15.64 1.58 -28.59
N HIS A 192 16.61 0.94 -27.94
CA HIS A 192 16.46 -0.31 -27.19
C HIS A 192 17.30 -0.30 -25.92
N CYS A 193 16.98 -1.19 -24.99
CA CYS A 193 17.82 -1.49 -23.84
C CYS A 193 18.87 -2.53 -24.22
N GLN A 194 20.13 -2.14 -24.23
CA GLN A 194 21.24 -3.02 -24.58
C GLN A 194 22.25 -3.13 -23.44
N LEU A 195 22.97 -4.26 -23.42
CA LEU A 195 24.14 -4.38 -22.55
C LEU A 195 25.14 -3.28 -22.92
N ARG A 196 25.65 -2.60 -21.90
CA ARG A 196 26.68 -1.58 -22.09
C ARG A 196 27.90 -2.15 -22.78
N CYS A 197 28.37 -3.29 -22.28
CA CYS A 197 29.56 -3.95 -22.79
C CYS A 197 29.11 -5.09 -23.71
N ASN A 198 28.67 -4.77 -24.92
CA ASN A 198 28.36 -5.78 -25.95
C ASN A 198 29.58 -6.13 -26.82
N VAL A 199 30.78 -5.68 -26.42
CA VAL A 199 32.04 -5.99 -27.12
C VAL A 199 32.55 -7.35 -26.63
N PRO A 200 32.70 -8.36 -27.53
CA PRO A 200 33.23 -9.66 -27.14
C PRO A 200 34.61 -9.56 -26.49
N ASN A 201 34.83 -10.35 -25.44
CA ASN A 201 36.08 -10.39 -24.65
C ASN A 201 36.45 -9.04 -24.01
N CYS A 202 35.48 -8.13 -23.87
CA CYS A 202 35.64 -6.91 -23.11
C CYS A 202 35.39 -7.17 -21.62
N GLN A 203 36.32 -6.75 -20.78
CA GLN A 203 36.20 -6.81 -19.32
C GLN A 203 35.47 -5.58 -18.77
N THR A 204 35.79 -4.38 -19.25
CA THR A 204 35.09 -3.14 -18.85
C THR A 204 34.89 -2.22 -20.04
N CYS A 205 33.73 -1.58 -20.13
CA CYS A 205 33.39 -0.57 -21.13
C CYS A 205 33.05 0.77 -20.49
N ASP A 206 33.16 1.84 -21.26
CA ASP A 206 32.91 3.21 -20.81
C ASP A 206 31.43 3.64 -20.89
N ARG A 207 31.22 4.95 -20.62
CA ARG A 207 30.19 5.84 -21.20
C ARG A 207 29.21 5.23 -22.21
N ASP A 208 29.79 4.97 -23.36
CA ASP A 208 29.15 4.88 -24.64
C ASP A 208 29.11 3.42 -25.11
N GLY A 209 29.59 2.50 -24.26
CA GLY A 209 29.66 1.07 -24.52
C GLY A 209 30.95 0.63 -25.19
N ASP A 210 31.89 1.55 -25.38
CA ASP A 210 33.19 1.27 -25.97
C ASP A 210 34.07 0.52 -24.96
N CYS A 211 34.75 -0.52 -25.43
CA CYS A 211 35.61 -1.30 -24.55
C CYS A 211 36.84 -0.48 -24.14
N VAL A 212 37.14 -0.47 -22.85
CA VAL A 212 38.33 0.20 -22.30
C VAL A 212 39.31 -0.78 -21.65
N VAL A 213 38.85 -1.97 -21.26
CA VAL A 213 39.72 -3.06 -20.76
C VAL A 213 39.26 -4.38 -21.35
N CYS A 214 40.20 -5.12 -21.93
CA CYS A 214 39.96 -6.46 -22.48
C CYS A 214 40.26 -7.56 -21.45
N GLN A 215 39.60 -8.70 -21.59
CA GLN A 215 39.92 -9.91 -20.85
C GLN A 215 41.37 -10.36 -21.13
N ILE A 216 41.96 -11.10 -20.20
CA ILE A 216 43.33 -11.63 -20.32
C ILE A 216 43.48 -12.44 -21.63
N GLY A 217 44.55 -12.16 -22.39
CA GLY A 217 44.82 -12.80 -23.69
C GLY A 217 44.33 -11.98 -24.91
N TYR A 218 43.61 -10.88 -24.68
CA TYR A 218 43.15 -9.96 -25.72
C TYR A 218 43.80 -8.58 -25.56
N THR A 219 44.00 -7.88 -26.67
CA THR A 219 44.52 -6.50 -26.71
C THR A 219 43.44 -5.56 -27.22
N LEU A 220 43.35 -4.38 -26.60
CA LEU A 220 42.41 -3.33 -27.01
C LEU A 220 42.91 -2.64 -28.28
N GLN A 221 42.09 -2.67 -29.34
CA GLN A 221 42.32 -1.95 -30.58
C GLN A 221 41.00 -1.38 -31.12
N ASN A 222 40.93 -0.06 -31.32
CA ASN A 222 39.72 0.64 -31.79
C ASN A 222 38.45 0.23 -31.02
N PHE A 223 38.51 0.29 -29.68
CA PHE A 223 37.43 -0.09 -28.76
C PHE A 223 36.97 -1.56 -28.85
N LYS A 224 37.73 -2.42 -29.53
CA LYS A 224 37.49 -3.86 -29.67
C LYS A 224 38.63 -4.68 -29.08
N CYS A 225 38.31 -5.86 -28.56
CA CYS A 225 39.28 -6.79 -28.01
C CYS A 225 39.67 -7.83 -29.04
N ILE A 226 40.92 -7.77 -29.51
CA ILE A 226 41.46 -8.71 -30.49
C ILE A 226 42.39 -9.72 -29.82
N GLN A 227 42.31 -10.99 -30.23
CA GLN A 227 43.14 -12.04 -29.66
C GLN A 227 44.60 -11.83 -30.07
N ASN A 228 45.53 -11.92 -29.11
CA ASN A 228 46.95 -11.84 -29.40
C ASN A 228 47.43 -13.12 -30.11
N LYS A 229 47.57 -13.07 -31.44
CA LYS A 229 48.11 -14.19 -32.23
C LYS A 229 49.52 -14.65 -31.77
N LYS A 230 50.29 -13.80 -31.09
CA LYS A 230 51.62 -14.13 -30.56
C LYS A 230 51.61 -15.13 -29.38
N PHE A 231 50.55 -15.21 -28.58
CA PHE A 231 50.47 -16.19 -27.48
C PHE A 231 50.17 -17.62 -27.96
N LEU A 232 49.72 -17.79 -29.20
CA LEU A 232 49.49 -19.12 -29.78
C LEU A 232 50.79 -19.76 -30.30
N GLU A 233 51.80 -18.96 -30.65
CA GLU A 233 53.07 -19.48 -31.21
C GLU A 233 54.12 -19.76 -30.12
N GLU A 234 54.09 -19.04 -29.00
CA GLU A 234 55.04 -19.25 -27.89
C GLU A 234 54.61 -20.37 -26.91
N GLY A 235 53.33 -20.77 -26.94
CA GLY A 235 52.80 -21.87 -26.13
C GLY A 235 53.11 -23.29 -26.67
N ILE A 236 53.63 -23.41 -27.89
CA ILE A 236 53.98 -24.71 -28.50
C ILE A 236 55.49 -25.00 -28.37
N ASN A 237 56.34 -23.99 -28.14
CA ASN A 237 57.80 -24.15 -28.12
C ASN A 237 58.43 -24.31 -26.72
N SER A 238 57.65 -24.63 -25.68
CA SER A 238 58.19 -24.95 -24.33
C SER A 238 58.14 -26.43 -23.96
N TYR A 239 57.79 -27.31 -24.90
CA TYR A 239 57.85 -28.76 -24.75
C TYR A 239 58.55 -29.42 -25.95
N GLN A 240 59.84 -29.13 -26.14
CA GLN A 240 60.76 -29.98 -26.91
C GLN A 240 62.06 -30.16 -26.14
#